data_AF-A0A3B9A955-F1
#
_entry.id   AF-A0A3B9A955-F1
#
_cell.length_a   1.000
_cell.length_b   1.000
_cell.length_c   1.000
_cell.angle_alpha   90.00
_cell.angle_beta   90.00
_cell.angle_gamma   90.00
#
_symmetry.space_group_name_H-M   'P 1'
#
loop_
_entity.id
_entity.type
_entity.pdbx_description
1 polymer ?
#
loop_
_entity_poly.entity_id
_entity_poly.type
_entity_poly.pdbx_seq_one_letter_code
_entity_poly.pdbx_strand_id
1 'polypeptide(L)'
;MTMSLYKRINHFHSVLVLMIWAGLSGCAVSLAADVTPPPNAQSFVAQPASATSEVLYPTVPPDPQRGAQIYAEKCAACHGERGMGDGSQASQLTVPVPPLGDLSLAQGARPVEWFQIVTNGNIERFMPPFRSLDERQRWDVVAYALSLSLSQDLLAQGAEIYQQKCQNCHGTEGQGSAQAPGWRDDTSRLASLSLVEMTGIIQRGKGNMPGYAGELSESQILALAAYSRMLSFETSALIQSPTLSQIAPGTNEQAESEQVQPASELRLPIRGEVINGSGGQLPPGLTAELAGYDGMVQVFAAETEVAADGTYTFPDVEIVPGRAFIVSVNYQGFTFNSDVFHNLGEPLSSPIELPVTVYDTTTDLSALRVDRLHVFFDFTNPEVIQVAELFLLNNTGSKVISGNAPGQPVVEFELPEGASNLQFQSGAAGGRFVMTEKGFADTQPILPGAGNQILFAYDLPLSRRTTVRIPINLPVDAAIVMIPQGTMTLQSSQLQPMGQRQIQGVTLDLFSTTDLQAGSTLEMTLSGRMSSPINLQTGQTGALIAGALALVLVAVGGVFWYLRQQKSTTPVDEQPPVETESREALMDAIIALDDLYKSGQLSEEVYQQRRAELKDRLRALMD
;
A
#
# COMPACT_ATOMS: atom_id res chain seq x y z
N MET A 1 -70.18 -29.96 56.71
CA MET A 1 -70.64 -30.24 55.33
C MET A 1 -70.74 -28.91 54.60
N THR A 2 -69.91 -28.71 53.56
CA THR A 2 -69.83 -27.60 52.56
C THR A 2 -68.36 -27.22 52.32
N MET A 3 -67.46 -28.20 52.24
CA MET A 3 -66.85 -28.64 50.98
C MET A 3 -67.53 -28.20 49.67
N SER A 4 -66.67 -27.77 48.72
CA SER A 4 -66.71 -28.28 47.34
C SER A 4 -67.62 -27.61 46.30
N LEU A 5 -67.54 -26.30 46.07
CA LEU A 5 -67.95 -25.76 44.74
C LEU A 5 -67.23 -24.51 44.21
N TYR A 6 -66.47 -23.75 45.02
CA TYR A 6 -65.83 -22.52 44.50
C TYR A 6 -64.44 -22.71 43.85
N LYS A 7 -63.85 -23.90 43.93
CA LYS A 7 -62.45 -24.15 43.54
C LYS A 7 -62.25 -24.78 42.15
N ARG A 8 -63.31 -24.94 41.34
CA ARG A 8 -63.22 -25.59 40.01
C ARG A 8 -63.44 -24.70 38.79
N ILE A 9 -63.79 -23.41 38.95
CA ILE A 9 -64.05 -22.53 37.80
C ILE A 9 -62.91 -21.54 37.55
N ASN A 10 -62.08 -21.20 38.55
CA ASN A 10 -60.91 -20.32 38.37
C ASN A 10 -59.60 -21.03 37.99
N HIS A 11 -59.59 -22.35 37.82
CA HIS A 11 -58.40 -23.06 37.32
C HIS A 11 -58.42 -23.33 35.82
N PHE A 12 -59.53 -23.09 35.13
CA PHE A 12 -59.60 -23.31 33.68
C PHE A 12 -59.17 -22.10 32.85
N HIS A 13 -59.25 -20.87 33.40
CA HIS A 13 -58.74 -19.67 32.72
C HIS A 13 -57.25 -19.40 32.99
N SER A 14 -56.70 -19.85 34.12
CA SER A 14 -55.27 -19.65 34.42
C SER A 14 -54.35 -20.67 33.74
N VAL A 15 -54.85 -21.84 33.32
CA VAL A 15 -54.04 -22.84 32.60
C VAL A 15 -54.03 -22.58 31.09
N LEU A 16 -55.09 -21.94 30.53
CA LEU A 16 -55.12 -21.59 29.11
C LEU A 16 -54.24 -20.36 28.78
N VAL A 17 -54.09 -19.41 29.70
CA VAL A 17 -53.20 -18.24 29.52
C VAL A 17 -51.71 -18.62 29.70
N LEU A 18 -51.41 -19.66 30.48
CA LEU A 18 -50.04 -20.17 30.67
C LEU A 18 -49.54 -21.05 29.51
N MET A 19 -50.41 -21.64 28.69
CA MET A 19 -49.98 -22.35 27.47
C MET A 19 -49.81 -21.46 26.24
N ILE A 20 -50.38 -20.24 26.22
CA ILE A 20 -50.18 -19.30 25.10
C ILE A 20 -48.89 -18.47 25.28
N TRP A 21 -48.35 -18.37 26.49
CA TRP A 21 -47.03 -17.75 26.75
C TRP A 21 -45.83 -18.72 26.60
N ALA A 22 -46.07 -20.02 26.49
CA ALA A 22 -45.02 -21.02 26.25
C ALA A 22 -44.76 -21.29 24.75
N GLY A 23 -45.53 -20.67 23.84
CA GLY A 23 -45.40 -20.82 22.39
C GLY A 23 -44.76 -19.62 21.64
N LEU A 24 -44.38 -18.55 22.35
CA LEU A 24 -43.81 -17.32 21.76
C LEU A 24 -42.40 -16.98 22.29
N SER A 25 -41.74 -17.94 22.93
CA SER A 25 -40.39 -17.80 23.49
C SER A 25 -39.38 -18.79 22.89
N GLY A 26 -39.64 -19.25 21.67
CA GLY A 26 -38.72 -20.07 20.89
C GLY A 26 -38.41 -19.41 19.54
N CYS A 27 -37.61 -18.32 19.55
CA CYS A 27 -36.86 -17.81 18.39
C CYS A 27 -36.04 -16.57 18.81
N ALA A 28 -35.04 -16.74 19.67
CA ALA A 28 -33.93 -15.79 19.84
C ALA A 28 -32.81 -16.43 20.69
N VAL A 29 -32.27 -17.56 20.24
CA VAL A 29 -30.98 -18.03 20.75
C VAL A 29 -29.92 -17.49 19.79
N SER A 30 -29.55 -16.23 20.02
CA SER A 30 -28.27 -15.72 19.54
C SER A 30 -27.19 -16.39 20.37
N LEU A 31 -26.37 -17.26 19.76
CA LEU A 31 -25.19 -17.88 20.37
C LEU A 31 -24.02 -16.88 20.43
N ALA A 32 -24.30 -15.65 20.86
CA ALA A 32 -23.32 -14.62 21.07
C ALA A 32 -23.52 -14.01 22.46
N ALA A 33 -22.93 -14.65 23.45
CA ALA A 33 -22.24 -14.03 24.59
C ALA A 33 -21.96 -15.10 25.64
N ASP A 34 -20.69 -15.49 25.80
CA ASP A 34 -19.98 -15.22 27.06
C ASP A 34 -18.49 -15.56 26.87
N VAL A 35 -17.75 -14.62 26.26
CA VAL A 35 -16.30 -14.56 26.41
C VAL A 35 -16.03 -13.19 26.98
N THR A 36 -16.01 -13.09 28.30
CA THR A 36 -15.43 -11.94 29.00
C THR A 36 -13.98 -11.79 28.52
N PRO A 37 -13.58 -10.63 27.96
CA PRO A 37 -12.19 -10.42 27.58
C PRO A 37 -11.32 -10.51 28.85
N PRO A 38 -10.14 -11.15 28.80
CA PRO A 38 -9.22 -11.13 29.92
C PRO A 38 -8.83 -9.68 30.27
N PRO A 39 -8.46 -9.37 31.52
CA PRO A 39 -8.26 -7.99 32.02
C PRO A 39 -7.15 -7.16 31.34
N ASN A 40 -6.50 -7.71 30.30
CA ASN A 40 -5.34 -7.13 29.61
C ASN A 40 -5.52 -7.04 28.09
N ALA A 41 -6.75 -7.04 27.57
CA ALA A 41 -6.99 -6.87 26.13
C ALA A 41 -6.59 -5.46 25.67
N GLN A 42 -5.35 -5.32 25.18
CA GLN A 42 -4.89 -4.12 24.50
C GLN A 42 -5.40 -4.15 23.05
N SER A 43 -6.26 -3.19 22.71
CA SER A 43 -6.62 -2.88 21.34
C SER A 43 -5.41 -2.28 20.64
N PHE A 44 -4.76 -3.05 19.77
CA PHE A 44 -3.69 -2.54 18.93
C PHE A 44 -4.28 -1.94 17.65
N VAL A 45 -4.00 -0.66 17.43
CA VAL A 45 -4.25 0.04 16.18
C VAL A 45 -3.29 -0.52 15.13
N ALA A 46 -3.83 -1.06 14.04
CA ALA A 46 -3.03 -1.63 12.95
C ALA A 46 -2.18 -0.54 12.28
N GLN A 47 -0.87 -0.76 12.22
CA GLN A 47 0.03 -0.01 11.35
C GLN A 47 -0.06 -0.56 9.91
N PRO A 48 -0.10 0.30 8.88
CA PRO A 48 -0.18 -0.14 7.49
C PRO A 48 1.16 -0.72 7.02
N ALA A 49 1.09 -1.91 6.41
CA ALA A 49 2.25 -2.62 5.84
C ALA A 49 2.44 -2.28 4.36
N SER A 50 3.65 -1.86 4.00
CA SER A 50 4.05 -1.55 2.63
C SER A 50 4.21 -2.82 1.78
N ALA A 51 3.49 -2.86 0.66
CA ALA A 51 3.58 -3.89 -0.37
C ALA A 51 4.76 -3.63 -1.32
N THR A 52 5.51 -4.65 -1.73
CA THR A 52 6.39 -4.55 -2.90
C THR A 52 5.82 -5.38 -4.03
N SER A 53 4.87 -4.77 -4.74
CA SER A 53 4.59 -5.04 -6.16
C SER A 53 5.90 -4.98 -6.94
N GLU A 54 6.05 -5.76 -8.01
CA GLU A 54 7.12 -5.53 -8.97
C GLU A 54 7.07 -4.05 -9.35
N VAL A 55 8.13 -3.33 -8.99
CA VAL A 55 8.16 -1.88 -9.13
C VAL A 55 8.37 -1.60 -10.60
N LEU A 56 7.29 -1.26 -11.31
CA LEU A 56 7.39 -0.62 -12.60
C LEU A 56 8.14 0.70 -12.39
N TYR A 57 9.18 0.95 -13.19
CA TYR A 57 9.94 2.19 -13.19
C TYR A 57 9.72 2.87 -14.53
N PRO A 58 9.72 4.22 -14.59
CA PRO A 58 9.43 4.90 -15.84
C PRO A 58 10.54 4.63 -16.85
N THR A 59 10.25 4.12 -18.04
CA THR A 59 11.28 3.84 -19.06
C THR A 59 11.95 5.09 -19.63
N VAL A 60 11.35 6.25 -19.39
CA VAL A 60 11.81 7.59 -19.80
C VAL A 60 11.46 8.62 -18.72
N PRO A 61 12.24 9.70 -18.55
CA PRO A 61 11.98 10.71 -17.54
C PRO A 61 10.53 11.22 -17.56
N PRO A 62 9.78 11.18 -16.45
CA PRO A 62 8.41 11.69 -16.39
C PRO A 62 8.32 13.20 -16.67
N ASP A 63 7.25 13.68 -17.31
CA ASP A 63 7.02 15.09 -17.64
C ASP A 63 5.92 15.71 -16.75
N PRO A 64 6.28 16.59 -15.81
CA PRO A 64 5.32 17.23 -14.93
C PRO A 64 4.41 18.23 -15.65
N GLN A 65 4.76 18.75 -16.83
CA GLN A 65 3.86 19.64 -17.58
C GLN A 65 2.67 18.87 -18.16
N ARG A 66 2.91 17.66 -18.70
CA ARG A 66 1.82 16.76 -19.10
C ARG A 66 1.03 16.26 -17.89
N GLY A 67 1.73 15.98 -16.79
CA GLY A 67 1.12 15.63 -15.51
C GLY A 67 0.18 16.69 -14.95
N ALA A 68 0.46 17.97 -15.17
CA ALA A 68 -0.36 19.09 -14.70
C ALA A 68 -1.78 19.04 -15.25
N GLN A 69 -1.94 18.71 -16.53
CA GLN A 69 -3.25 18.59 -17.19
C GLN A 69 -4.05 17.45 -16.58
N ILE A 70 -3.42 16.28 -16.43
CA ILE A 70 -4.03 15.11 -15.80
C ILE A 70 -4.43 15.40 -14.36
N TYR A 71 -3.57 16.08 -13.60
CA TYR A 71 -3.84 16.43 -12.20
C TYR A 71 -5.05 17.37 -12.08
N ALA A 72 -5.10 18.42 -12.90
CA ALA A 72 -6.21 19.36 -12.92
C ALA A 72 -7.54 18.65 -13.21
N GLU A 73 -7.54 17.73 -14.18
CA GLU A 73 -8.75 17.03 -14.61
C GLU A 73 -9.20 15.91 -13.66
N LYS A 74 -8.25 15.18 -13.04
CA LYS A 74 -8.55 13.91 -12.35
C LYS A 74 -8.21 13.90 -10.86
N CYS A 75 -7.44 14.86 -10.35
CA CYS A 75 -6.90 14.82 -8.97
C CYS A 75 -7.27 16.05 -8.13
N ALA A 76 -7.34 17.23 -8.73
CA ALA A 76 -7.53 18.50 -8.02
C ALA A 76 -8.87 18.59 -7.26
N ALA A 77 -9.89 17.81 -7.66
CA ALA A 77 -11.20 17.74 -7.00
C ALA A 77 -11.12 17.41 -5.52
N CYS A 78 -10.23 16.46 -5.20
CA CYS A 78 -10.02 15.96 -3.86
C CYS A 78 -8.74 16.55 -3.29
N HIS A 79 -7.64 16.54 -4.04
CA HIS A 79 -6.34 16.97 -3.55
C HIS A 79 -6.13 18.49 -3.56
N GLY A 80 -7.01 19.26 -4.22
CA GLY A 80 -6.88 20.71 -4.40
C GLY A 80 -5.85 21.09 -5.46
N GLU A 81 -5.98 22.28 -6.07
CA GLU A 81 -5.04 22.77 -7.10
C GLU A 81 -3.59 22.82 -6.62
N ARG A 82 -3.41 23.16 -5.33
CA ARG A 82 -2.09 23.23 -4.68
C ARG A 82 -1.71 21.92 -3.99
N GLY A 83 -2.51 20.86 -4.14
CA GLY A 83 -2.25 19.59 -3.47
C GLY A 83 -2.45 19.64 -1.95
N MET A 84 -3.20 20.59 -1.39
CA MET A 84 -3.33 20.74 0.07
C MET A 84 -4.43 19.87 0.69
N GLY A 85 -5.04 18.97 -0.09
CA GLY A 85 -6.16 18.14 0.37
C GLY A 85 -7.44 18.96 0.62
N ASP A 86 -7.53 20.15 0.01
CA ASP A 86 -8.60 21.14 0.18
C ASP A 86 -9.46 21.29 -1.07
N GLY A 87 -9.48 20.25 -1.93
CA GLY A 87 -10.32 20.23 -3.12
C GLY A 87 -11.82 20.33 -2.76
N SER A 88 -12.63 20.78 -3.72
CA SER A 88 -14.07 21.00 -3.50
C SER A 88 -14.82 19.76 -2.99
N GLN A 89 -14.34 18.56 -3.33
CA GLN A 89 -14.90 17.28 -2.87
C GLN A 89 -14.26 16.76 -1.57
N ALA A 90 -13.13 17.32 -1.13
CA ALA A 90 -12.42 16.83 0.07
C ALA A 90 -13.29 16.91 1.34
N SER A 91 -14.10 17.96 1.46
CA SER A 91 -15.01 18.17 2.59
C SER A 91 -16.15 17.15 2.67
N GLN A 92 -16.40 16.40 1.60
CA GLN A 92 -17.48 15.41 1.51
C GLN A 92 -17.02 14.01 1.92
N LEU A 93 -15.72 13.81 2.10
CA LEU A 93 -15.13 12.53 2.48
C LEU A 93 -15.06 12.40 4.01
N THR A 94 -15.36 11.21 4.52
CA THR A 94 -15.19 10.88 5.95
C THR A 94 -13.74 10.64 6.35
N VAL A 95 -12.83 10.61 5.38
CA VAL A 95 -11.39 10.46 5.56
C VAL A 95 -10.68 11.69 5.02
N PRO A 96 -9.63 12.19 5.71
CA PRO A 96 -8.88 13.34 5.23
C PRO A 96 -8.10 12.98 3.97
N VAL A 97 -8.14 13.87 2.98
CA VAL A 97 -7.32 13.79 1.76
C VAL A 97 -5.90 14.23 2.11
N PRO A 98 -4.86 13.47 1.72
CA PRO A 98 -3.48 13.83 2.06
C PRO A 98 -3.04 15.12 1.35
N PRO A 99 -2.35 16.04 2.06
CA PRO A 99 -1.81 17.26 1.48
C PRO A 99 -0.50 16.96 0.71
N LEU A 100 -0.63 16.50 -0.54
CA LEU A 100 0.48 16.21 -1.45
C LEU A 100 1.43 17.40 -1.70
N GLY A 101 0.92 18.63 -1.63
CA GLY A 101 1.69 19.87 -1.76
C GLY A 101 2.39 20.30 -0.47
N ASP A 102 2.13 19.63 0.66
CA ASP A 102 2.88 19.86 1.90
C ASP A 102 4.24 19.17 1.81
N LEU A 103 5.30 19.97 1.85
CA LEU A 103 6.67 19.49 1.78
C LEU A 103 7.02 18.51 2.92
N SER A 104 6.42 18.64 4.11
CA SER A 104 6.67 17.71 5.22
C SER A 104 6.18 16.29 4.91
N LEU A 105 5.08 16.17 4.17
CA LEU A 105 4.55 14.89 3.70
C LEU A 105 5.35 14.39 2.48
N ALA A 106 5.54 15.26 1.49
CA ALA A 106 6.19 14.90 0.23
C ALA A 106 7.68 14.52 0.40
N GLN A 107 8.36 15.03 1.43
CA GLN A 107 9.75 14.67 1.74
C GLN A 107 9.94 13.18 2.01
N GLY A 108 8.96 12.54 2.66
CA GLY A 108 8.99 11.11 2.97
C GLY A 108 8.52 10.23 1.81
N ALA A 109 7.94 10.82 0.76
CA ALA A 109 7.36 10.08 -0.34
C ALA A 109 8.40 9.58 -1.35
N ARG A 110 8.30 8.30 -1.73
CA ARG A 110 9.00 7.77 -2.91
C ARG A 110 8.09 7.85 -4.15
N PRO A 111 8.59 8.32 -5.31
CA PRO A 111 7.80 8.39 -6.53
C PRO A 111 7.14 7.05 -6.92
N VAL A 112 7.85 5.92 -6.75
CA VAL A 112 7.26 4.58 -6.95
C VAL A 112 6.03 4.32 -6.10
N GLU A 113 6.05 4.71 -4.82
CA GLU A 113 4.95 4.43 -3.90
C GLU A 113 3.71 5.23 -4.32
N TRP A 114 3.90 6.48 -4.72
CA TRP A 114 2.82 7.31 -5.26
C TRP A 114 2.30 6.78 -6.60
N PHE A 115 3.18 6.27 -7.47
CA PHE A 115 2.76 5.60 -8.71
C PHE A 115 1.90 4.37 -8.44
N GLN A 116 2.24 3.56 -7.44
CA GLN A 116 1.43 2.39 -7.04
C GLN A 116 0.07 2.80 -6.48
N ILE A 117 0.02 3.86 -5.66
CA ILE A 117 -1.23 4.42 -5.13
C ILE A 117 -2.12 4.93 -6.26
N VAL A 118 -1.57 5.67 -7.23
CA VAL A 118 -2.31 6.14 -8.41
C VAL A 118 -2.80 4.96 -9.26
N THR A 119 -1.97 3.93 -9.44
CA THR A 119 -2.31 2.76 -10.27
C THR A 119 -3.40 1.89 -9.66
N ASN A 120 -3.35 1.65 -8.36
CA ASN A 120 -4.23 0.70 -7.68
C ASN A 120 -5.40 1.39 -6.97
N GLY A 121 -5.33 2.71 -6.79
CA GLY A 121 -6.24 3.44 -5.95
C GLY A 121 -6.14 3.01 -4.49
N ASN A 122 -7.04 3.57 -3.69
CA ASN A 122 -7.37 3.13 -2.35
C ASN A 122 -8.87 3.35 -2.15
N ILE A 123 -9.68 2.36 -2.55
CA ILE A 123 -11.14 2.45 -2.51
C ILE A 123 -11.66 2.63 -1.07
N GLU A 124 -11.00 2.02 -0.09
CA GLU A 124 -11.33 2.22 1.33
C GLU A 124 -11.16 3.68 1.79
N ARG A 125 -10.36 4.45 1.07
CA ARG A 125 -10.14 5.89 1.28
C ARG A 125 -10.68 6.76 0.14
N PHE A 126 -11.61 6.23 -0.66
CA PHE A 126 -12.28 6.94 -1.75
C PHE A 126 -11.33 7.48 -2.85
N MET A 127 -10.16 6.88 -3.00
CA MET A 127 -9.27 7.14 -4.12
C MET A 127 -9.47 6.04 -5.17
N PRO A 128 -10.06 6.33 -6.35
CA PRO A 128 -10.24 5.33 -7.39
C PRO A 128 -8.88 4.91 -8.00
N PRO A 129 -8.78 3.71 -8.61
CA PRO A 129 -7.63 3.33 -9.43
C PRO A 129 -7.64 4.11 -10.74
N PHE A 130 -6.47 4.59 -11.19
CA PHE A 130 -6.32 5.31 -12.47
C PHE A 130 -5.64 4.44 -13.54
N ARG A 131 -6.16 3.22 -13.76
CA ARG A 131 -5.62 2.27 -14.74
C ARG A 131 -5.96 2.61 -16.19
N SER A 132 -6.92 3.51 -16.41
CA SER A 132 -7.23 4.12 -17.70
C SER A 132 -6.10 4.96 -18.29
N LEU A 133 -5.29 5.59 -17.42
CA LEU A 133 -4.09 6.28 -17.80
C LEU A 133 -3.08 5.22 -18.22
N ASP A 134 -2.32 5.46 -19.27
CA ASP A 134 -1.17 4.60 -19.55
C ASP A 134 -0.09 4.77 -18.46
N GLU A 135 0.92 3.91 -18.47
CA GLU A 135 2.01 3.96 -17.50
C GLU A 135 2.72 5.34 -17.51
N ARG A 136 2.93 5.93 -18.69
CA ARG A 136 3.63 7.20 -18.81
C ARG A 136 2.83 8.34 -18.20
N GLN A 137 1.54 8.39 -18.48
CA GLN A 137 0.59 9.37 -17.92
C GLN A 137 0.53 9.29 -16.39
N ARG A 138 0.53 8.08 -15.82
CA ARG A 138 0.61 7.90 -14.36
C ARG A 138 1.92 8.41 -13.78
N TRP A 139 3.05 8.18 -14.45
CA TRP A 139 4.34 8.73 -14.03
C TRP A 139 4.41 10.25 -14.14
N ASP A 140 3.86 10.82 -15.21
CA ASP A 140 3.81 12.26 -15.46
C ASP A 140 2.99 12.97 -14.36
N VAL A 141 1.81 12.45 -13.99
CA VAL A 141 0.97 13.04 -12.92
C VAL A 141 1.62 12.90 -11.54
N VAL A 142 2.33 11.80 -11.25
CA VAL A 142 3.11 11.65 -10.02
C VAL A 142 4.24 12.68 -9.94
N ALA A 143 4.94 12.92 -11.06
CA ALA A 143 5.98 13.94 -11.13
C ALA A 143 5.43 15.35 -10.90
N TYR A 144 4.25 15.66 -11.45
CA TYR A 144 3.56 16.91 -11.16
C TYR A 144 3.14 17.03 -9.69
N ALA A 145 2.48 16.00 -9.13
CA ALA A 145 2.04 16.00 -7.75
C ALA A 145 3.21 16.22 -6.76
N LEU A 146 4.37 15.61 -7.04
CA LEU A 146 5.58 15.81 -6.23
C LEU A 146 6.11 17.24 -6.36
N SER A 147 6.02 17.85 -7.54
CA SER A 147 6.53 19.21 -7.78
C SER A 147 5.70 20.29 -7.07
N LEU A 148 4.42 20.02 -6.75
CA LEU A 148 3.56 20.93 -5.97
C LEU A 148 4.16 21.28 -4.60
N SER A 149 4.93 20.37 -4.02
CA SER A 149 5.59 20.57 -2.73
C SER A 149 6.91 21.34 -2.79
N LEU A 150 7.46 21.55 -3.99
CA LEU A 150 8.79 22.13 -4.19
C LEU A 150 8.68 23.60 -4.60
N SER A 151 8.97 24.50 -3.66
CA SER A 151 8.95 25.94 -3.96
C SER A 151 10.08 26.34 -4.92
N GLN A 152 9.84 27.40 -5.69
CA GLN A 152 10.83 27.95 -6.62
C GLN A 152 12.10 28.41 -5.88
N ASP A 153 11.98 29.00 -4.69
CA ASP A 153 13.12 29.42 -3.88
C ASP A 153 13.98 28.22 -3.44
N LEU A 154 13.34 27.10 -3.06
CA LEU A 154 14.02 25.86 -2.70
C LEU A 154 14.78 25.29 -3.90
N LEU A 155 14.14 25.26 -5.07
CA LEU A 155 14.75 24.77 -6.31
C LEU A 155 15.89 25.67 -6.79
N ALA A 156 15.74 26.99 -6.70
CA ALA A 156 16.77 27.96 -7.07
C ALA A 156 18.02 27.83 -6.17
N GLN A 157 17.82 27.71 -4.85
CA GLN A 157 18.92 27.46 -3.91
C GLN A 157 19.62 26.13 -4.21
N GLY A 158 18.85 25.07 -4.48
CA GLY A 158 19.41 23.77 -4.86
C GLY A 158 20.21 23.83 -6.16
N ALA A 159 19.71 24.57 -7.17
CA ALA A 159 20.37 24.74 -8.45
C ALA A 159 21.74 25.41 -8.33
N GLU A 160 21.84 26.49 -7.56
CA GLU A 160 23.09 27.21 -7.33
C GLU A 160 24.15 26.30 -6.70
N ILE A 161 23.77 25.57 -5.65
CA ILE A 161 24.70 24.68 -4.95
C ILE A 161 25.08 23.49 -5.84
N TYR A 162 24.13 22.94 -6.61
CA TYR A 162 24.36 21.83 -7.51
C TYR A 162 25.39 22.20 -8.60
N GLN A 163 25.28 23.40 -9.16
CA GLN A 163 26.25 23.92 -10.15
C GLN A 163 27.65 24.05 -9.56
N GLN A 164 27.76 24.46 -8.30
CA GLN A 164 29.06 24.65 -7.64
C GLN A 164 29.71 23.34 -7.21
N LYS A 165 28.94 22.37 -6.71
CA LYS A 165 29.46 21.20 -5.98
C LYS A 165 29.18 19.85 -6.66
N CYS A 166 28.12 19.71 -7.45
CA CYS A 166 27.60 18.40 -7.88
C CYS A 166 27.78 18.12 -9.37
N GLN A 167 27.62 19.15 -10.22
CA GLN A 167 27.57 18.98 -11.68
C GLN A 167 28.84 18.38 -12.28
N ASN A 168 30.00 18.57 -11.65
CA ASN A 168 31.29 18.10 -12.17
C ASN A 168 31.36 16.57 -12.25
N CYS A 169 30.62 15.87 -11.39
CA CYS A 169 30.55 14.40 -11.41
C CYS A 169 29.21 13.90 -11.93
N HIS A 170 28.10 14.55 -11.56
CA HIS A 170 26.75 14.11 -11.92
C HIS A 170 26.21 14.72 -13.22
N GLY A 171 26.96 15.61 -13.87
CA GLY A 171 26.53 16.31 -15.07
C GLY A 171 25.57 17.46 -14.77
N THR A 172 25.42 18.38 -15.73
CA THR A 172 24.60 19.59 -15.59
C THR A 172 23.10 19.29 -15.44
N GLU A 173 22.65 18.16 -15.98
CA GLU A 173 21.24 17.73 -15.99
C GLU A 173 21.01 16.42 -15.21
N GLY A 174 22.03 15.89 -14.53
CA GLY A 174 21.95 14.61 -13.83
C GLY A 174 22.20 13.38 -14.70
N GLN A 175 22.81 13.56 -15.88
CA GLN A 175 23.17 12.48 -16.81
C GLN A 175 24.34 11.61 -16.33
N GLY A 176 25.07 12.04 -15.29
CA GLY A 176 26.18 11.29 -14.71
C GLY A 176 27.48 11.36 -15.51
N SER A 177 28.47 10.62 -15.02
CA SER A 177 29.78 10.46 -15.65
C SER A 177 30.35 9.06 -15.35
N ALA A 178 31.56 8.77 -15.83
CA ALA A 178 32.27 7.55 -15.45
C ALA A 178 32.59 7.47 -13.93
N GLN A 179 32.57 8.60 -13.23
CA GLN A 179 32.95 8.71 -11.82
C GLN A 179 31.75 8.73 -10.87
N ALA A 180 30.56 9.10 -11.36
CA ALA A 180 29.35 9.16 -10.57
C ALA A 180 28.11 8.81 -11.39
N PRO A 181 27.13 8.09 -10.80
CA PRO A 181 25.94 7.65 -11.52
C PRO A 181 25.09 8.84 -12.00
N GLY A 182 24.51 8.68 -13.18
CA GLY A 182 23.41 9.51 -13.67
C GLY A 182 22.06 8.91 -13.30
N TRP A 183 21.02 9.72 -13.32
CA TRP A 183 19.63 9.32 -13.04
C TRP A 183 18.65 9.71 -14.13
N ARG A 184 19.10 10.41 -15.19
CA ARG A 184 18.27 10.62 -16.39
C ARG A 184 18.08 9.35 -17.20
N ASP A 185 19.16 8.58 -17.40
CA ASP A 185 19.14 7.34 -18.18
C ASP A 185 18.73 6.11 -17.35
N ASP A 186 18.85 6.21 -16.02
CA ASP A 186 18.44 5.20 -15.06
C ASP A 186 17.44 5.82 -14.07
N THR A 187 16.24 6.04 -14.59
CA THR A 187 15.08 6.64 -13.92
C THR A 187 14.67 5.91 -12.64
N SER A 188 15.01 4.62 -12.51
CA SER A 188 14.72 3.81 -11.31
C SER A 188 15.39 4.37 -10.05
N ARG A 189 16.54 5.04 -10.20
CA ARG A 189 17.37 5.50 -9.09
C ARG A 189 16.66 6.49 -8.17
N LEU A 190 16.20 7.60 -8.72
CA LEU A 190 15.53 8.62 -7.91
C LEU A 190 14.05 8.30 -7.71
N ALA A 191 13.45 7.49 -8.58
CA ALA A 191 12.09 6.98 -8.38
C ALA A 191 11.96 6.08 -7.12
N SER A 192 13.06 5.44 -6.71
CA SER A 192 13.12 4.55 -5.53
C SER A 192 13.49 5.26 -4.22
N LEU A 193 13.74 6.57 -4.25
CA LEU A 193 14.22 7.31 -3.08
C LEU A 193 13.23 8.39 -2.68
N SER A 194 13.12 8.66 -1.39
CA SER A 194 12.47 9.83 -0.83
C SER A 194 13.46 11.00 -0.75
N LEU A 195 12.97 12.24 -0.52
CA LEU A 195 13.88 13.36 -0.31
C LEU A 195 14.68 13.19 0.98
N VAL A 196 14.10 12.58 2.02
CA VAL A 196 14.79 12.24 3.27
C VAL A 196 15.96 11.27 3.03
N GLU A 197 15.78 10.28 2.15
CA GLU A 197 16.87 9.36 1.82
C GLU A 197 17.95 10.04 0.98
N MET A 198 17.55 10.91 0.05
CA MET A 198 18.48 11.72 -0.75
C MET A 198 19.30 12.68 0.11
N THR A 199 18.68 13.38 1.07
CA THR A 199 19.41 14.25 2.01
C THR A 199 20.41 13.45 2.85
N GLY A 200 20.01 12.27 3.34
CA GLY A 200 20.90 11.38 4.09
C GLY A 200 22.11 10.86 3.29
N ILE A 201 21.97 10.73 1.96
CA ILE A 201 23.09 10.39 1.05
C ILE A 201 24.00 11.62 0.86
N ILE A 202 23.43 12.81 0.64
CA ILE A 202 24.22 14.04 0.45
C ILE A 202 24.98 14.41 1.74
N GLN A 203 24.38 14.19 2.92
CA GLN A 203 25.03 14.44 4.21
C GLN A 203 26.25 13.54 4.42
N ARG A 204 26.07 12.22 4.27
CA ARG A 204 27.09 11.23 4.64
C ARG A 204 28.06 10.89 3.51
N GLY A 205 27.71 11.21 2.27
CA GLY A 205 28.40 10.73 1.09
C GLY A 205 28.09 9.26 0.80
N LYS A 206 28.49 8.78 -0.37
CA LYS A 206 28.33 7.38 -0.77
C LYS A 206 29.36 6.98 -1.82
N GLY A 207 30.21 6.01 -1.49
CA GLY A 207 31.30 5.59 -2.37
C GLY A 207 32.25 6.74 -2.66
N ASN A 208 32.41 7.10 -3.94
CA ASN A 208 33.27 8.23 -4.35
C ASN A 208 32.62 9.61 -4.18
N MET A 209 31.32 9.67 -3.84
CA MET A 209 30.64 10.93 -3.55
C MET A 209 30.98 11.38 -2.11
N PRO A 210 31.61 12.55 -1.92
CA PRO A 210 31.91 13.07 -0.59
C PRO A 210 30.62 13.40 0.18
N GLY A 211 30.69 13.34 1.50
CA GLY A 211 29.64 13.84 2.38
C GLY A 211 29.76 15.33 2.62
N TYR A 212 28.64 16.04 2.67
CA TYR A 212 28.59 17.49 2.86
C TYR A 212 28.08 17.90 4.25
N ALA A 213 28.00 16.97 5.19
CA ALA A 213 27.69 17.27 6.59
C ALA A 213 28.72 18.27 7.16
N GLY A 214 28.23 19.36 7.78
CA GLY A 214 29.07 20.42 8.34
C GLY A 214 29.55 21.48 7.33
N GLU A 215 29.50 21.21 6.02
CA GLU A 215 29.75 22.21 4.97
C GLU A 215 28.47 22.91 4.50
N LEU A 216 27.36 22.18 4.48
CA LEU A 216 26.05 22.66 4.08
C LEU A 216 25.08 22.52 5.24
N SER A 217 24.19 23.51 5.41
CA SER A 217 23.07 23.41 6.35
C SER A 217 22.04 22.38 5.90
N GLU A 218 21.23 21.89 6.83
CA GLU A 218 20.18 20.90 6.51
C GLU A 218 19.18 21.39 5.46
N SER A 219 18.81 22.68 5.49
CA SER A 219 17.94 23.29 4.48
C SER A 219 18.59 23.33 3.10
N GLN A 220 19.89 23.61 3.01
CA GLN A 220 20.65 23.60 1.76
C GLN A 220 20.79 22.18 1.18
N ILE A 221 20.96 21.19 2.04
CA ILE A 221 21.00 19.77 1.65
C ILE A 221 19.64 19.32 1.13
N LEU A 222 18.55 19.72 1.80
CA LEU A 222 17.19 19.49 1.31
C LEU A 222 16.94 20.15 -0.04
N ALA A 223 17.40 21.39 -0.22
CA ALA A 223 17.32 22.11 -1.49
C ALA A 223 18.05 21.37 -2.62
N LEU A 224 19.25 20.83 -2.35
CA LEU A 224 19.99 19.98 -3.28
C LEU A 224 19.23 18.70 -3.64
N ALA A 225 18.63 18.02 -2.65
CA ALA A 225 17.84 16.82 -2.89
C ALA A 225 16.60 17.11 -3.74
N ALA A 226 15.88 18.19 -3.43
CA ALA A 226 14.71 18.65 -4.18
C ALA A 226 15.07 19.01 -5.63
N TYR A 227 16.15 19.77 -5.84
CA TYR A 227 16.62 20.10 -7.18
C TYR A 227 17.08 18.86 -7.95
N SER A 228 17.78 17.93 -7.30
CA SER A 228 18.20 16.66 -7.93
C SER A 228 17.01 15.79 -8.35
N ARG A 229 15.92 15.79 -7.56
CA ARG A 229 14.64 15.16 -7.94
C ARG A 229 14.06 15.80 -9.19
N MET A 230 14.02 17.14 -9.23
CA MET A 230 13.51 17.88 -10.38
C MET A 230 14.29 17.56 -11.66
N LEU A 231 15.62 17.37 -11.57
CA LEU A 231 16.46 16.95 -12.70
C LEU A 231 16.17 15.53 -13.22
N SER A 232 15.50 14.67 -12.45
CA SER A 232 15.06 13.35 -12.93
C SER A 232 13.80 13.37 -13.80
N PHE A 233 13.15 14.53 -13.91
CA PHE A 233 11.98 14.72 -14.76
C PHE A 233 12.37 15.34 -16.11
N GLU A 234 11.58 15.04 -17.14
CA GLU A 234 11.69 15.66 -18.46
C GLU A 234 11.47 17.17 -18.29
N THR A 235 12.53 17.94 -18.56
CA THR A 235 12.53 19.38 -18.35
C THR A 235 12.39 20.08 -19.70
N SER A 236 11.16 20.23 -20.19
CA SER A 236 10.86 21.28 -21.18
C SER A 236 10.64 22.59 -20.41
N ALA A 237 11.74 23.22 -20.00
CA ALA A 237 11.78 24.57 -19.45
C ALA A 237 10.80 24.89 -18.30
N LEU A 238 11.10 24.42 -17.08
CA LEU A 238 10.52 24.96 -15.85
C LEU A 238 11.22 26.24 -15.34
N ILE A 239 11.88 27.00 -16.24
CA ILE A 239 12.32 28.38 -15.97
C ILE A 239 11.53 29.38 -16.83
N GLN A 240 10.24 29.12 -17.07
CA GLN A 240 9.29 30.16 -17.42
C GLN A 240 7.99 29.91 -16.66
N SER A 241 7.86 30.54 -15.50
CA SER A 241 6.52 30.91 -15.02
C SER A 241 5.83 31.73 -16.12
N PRO A 242 4.51 31.62 -16.30
CA PRO A 242 3.77 32.67 -16.98
C PRO A 242 4.07 33.98 -16.24
N THR A 243 4.56 34.96 -16.98
CA THR A 243 4.87 36.27 -16.44
C THR A 243 3.56 36.94 -16.04
N LEU A 244 3.23 36.89 -14.75
CA LEU A 244 2.33 37.87 -14.14
C LEU A 244 3.09 39.20 -14.06
N SER A 245 3.02 39.96 -15.16
CA SER A 245 3.32 41.38 -15.28
C SER A 245 2.75 41.79 -16.64
N GLN A 246 1.70 42.60 -16.77
CA GLN A 246 1.53 43.92 -16.18
C GLN A 246 0.03 44.24 -16.04
N ILE A 247 -0.46 44.46 -14.82
CA ILE A 247 -1.51 45.45 -14.58
C ILE A 247 -0.90 46.46 -13.62
N ALA A 248 -0.53 47.61 -14.18
CA ALA A 248 -0.07 48.76 -13.43
C ALA A 248 -1.20 49.31 -12.54
N PRO A 249 -0.89 49.92 -11.40
CA PRO A 249 -1.90 50.47 -10.50
C PRO A 249 -2.41 51.81 -11.02
N GLY A 250 -3.74 51.92 -11.10
CA GLY A 250 -4.47 53.17 -10.94
C GLY A 250 -4.94 53.87 -12.21
N THR A 251 -6.23 53.72 -12.52
CA THR A 251 -7.13 54.85 -12.77
C THR A 251 -8.55 54.43 -12.40
N ASN A 252 -9.21 55.26 -11.58
CA ASN A 252 -10.62 55.15 -11.19
C ASN A 252 -11.52 54.98 -12.41
N GLU A 253 -12.41 53.99 -12.39
CA GLU A 253 -13.73 54.11 -13.02
C GLU A 253 -14.74 53.27 -12.25
N GLN A 254 -15.97 53.76 -12.25
CA GLN A 254 -16.98 53.56 -11.23
C GLN A 254 -17.53 52.13 -11.20
N ALA A 255 -17.94 51.74 -9.99
CA ALA A 255 -18.77 50.56 -9.77
C ALA A 255 -20.08 50.70 -10.56
N GLU A 256 -20.23 49.89 -11.60
CA GLU A 256 -21.53 49.50 -12.15
C GLU A 256 -21.79 48.04 -11.78
N SER A 257 -22.90 47.84 -11.08
CA SER A 257 -23.41 46.55 -10.65
C SER A 257 -23.85 45.73 -11.86
N GLU A 258 -23.09 44.69 -12.22
CA GLU A 258 -23.55 43.72 -13.19
C GLU A 258 -24.37 42.62 -12.49
N GLN A 259 -25.61 42.51 -12.95
CA GLN A 259 -26.61 41.57 -12.46
C GLN A 259 -26.19 40.13 -12.78
N VAL A 260 -26.27 39.26 -11.79
CA VAL A 260 -26.11 37.80 -11.94
C VAL A 260 -27.22 37.28 -12.85
N GLN A 261 -26.87 36.86 -14.07
CA GLN A 261 -27.72 36.00 -14.89
C GLN A 261 -27.62 34.54 -14.37
N PRO A 262 -28.70 33.76 -14.38
CA PRO A 262 -28.68 32.37 -13.93
C PRO A 262 -27.81 31.53 -14.88
N ALA A 263 -26.93 30.71 -14.31
CA ALA A 263 -26.10 29.77 -15.06
C ALA A 263 -26.97 28.84 -15.91
N SER A 264 -26.72 28.80 -17.22
CA SER A 264 -27.31 27.78 -18.10
C SER A 264 -26.88 26.38 -17.65
N GLU A 265 -27.83 25.45 -17.53
CA GLU A 265 -27.56 24.03 -17.33
C GLU A 265 -26.64 23.51 -18.44
N LEU A 266 -25.36 23.27 -18.14
CA LEU A 266 -24.40 22.74 -19.10
C LEU A 266 -24.68 21.25 -19.28
N ARG A 267 -25.35 20.89 -20.39
CA ARG A 267 -25.60 19.50 -20.75
C ARG A 267 -24.65 19.05 -21.84
N LEU A 268 -23.94 17.95 -21.60
CA LEU A 268 -22.97 17.39 -22.54
C LEU A 268 -23.19 15.89 -22.73
N PRO A 269 -22.85 15.36 -23.92
CA PRO A 269 -22.86 13.93 -24.14
C PRO A 269 -21.67 13.26 -23.44
N ILE A 270 -21.95 12.17 -22.72
CA ILE A 270 -20.94 11.22 -22.22
C ILE A 270 -20.98 10.00 -23.13
N ARG A 271 -19.84 9.60 -23.69
CA ARG A 271 -19.73 8.40 -24.53
C ARG A 271 -18.53 7.56 -24.12
N GLY A 272 -18.47 6.35 -24.61
CA GLY A 272 -17.33 5.47 -24.40
C GLY A 272 -17.43 4.21 -25.25
N GLU A 273 -16.37 3.42 -25.19
CA GLU A 273 -16.31 2.11 -25.82
C GLU A 273 -16.11 1.05 -24.73
N VAL A 274 -16.88 -0.03 -24.81
CA VAL A 274 -16.64 -1.24 -24.05
C VAL A 274 -15.60 -2.06 -24.81
N ILE A 275 -14.49 -2.40 -24.16
CA ILE A 275 -13.40 -3.15 -24.78
C ILE A 275 -13.28 -4.49 -24.06
N ASN A 276 -13.30 -5.60 -24.81
CA ASN A 276 -13.00 -6.91 -24.23
C ASN A 276 -11.48 -7.11 -24.15
N GLY A 277 -10.91 -6.91 -22.97
CA GLY A 277 -9.47 -7.10 -22.69
C GLY A 277 -8.99 -8.55 -22.84
N SER A 278 -9.91 -9.52 -22.93
CA SER A 278 -9.60 -10.93 -23.22
C SER A 278 -9.47 -11.23 -24.72
N GLY A 279 -9.78 -10.26 -25.59
CA GLY A 279 -9.76 -10.40 -27.05
C GLY A 279 -11.01 -11.06 -27.66
N GLY A 280 -12.05 -11.30 -26.85
CA GLY A 280 -13.33 -11.85 -27.29
C GLY A 280 -14.26 -10.81 -27.95
N GLN A 281 -15.29 -11.27 -28.65
CA GLN A 281 -16.37 -10.38 -29.11
C GLN A 281 -17.32 -10.07 -27.95
N LEU A 282 -17.86 -8.85 -27.92
CA LEU A 282 -18.88 -8.47 -26.96
C LEU A 282 -20.22 -9.14 -27.31
N PRO A 283 -20.95 -9.72 -26.34
CA PRO A 283 -22.29 -10.23 -26.59
C PRO A 283 -23.26 -9.08 -26.91
N PRO A 284 -24.28 -9.34 -27.74
CA PRO A 284 -25.31 -8.35 -28.01
C PRO A 284 -26.16 -8.10 -26.75
N GLY A 285 -26.67 -6.87 -26.61
CA GLY A 285 -27.58 -6.51 -25.52
C GLY A 285 -26.89 -6.19 -24.19
N LEU A 286 -25.60 -5.86 -24.20
CA LEU A 286 -24.95 -5.27 -23.04
C LEU A 286 -25.56 -3.90 -22.72
N THR A 287 -25.63 -3.60 -21.43
CA THR A 287 -26.13 -2.31 -20.93
C THR A 287 -25.01 -1.63 -20.18
N ALA A 288 -24.80 -0.35 -20.49
CA ALA A 288 -23.95 0.54 -19.73
C ALA A 288 -24.82 1.41 -18.82
N GLU A 289 -24.49 1.43 -17.53
CA GLU A 289 -25.17 2.23 -16.51
C GLU A 289 -24.26 3.40 -16.12
N LEU A 290 -24.72 4.62 -16.34
CA LEU A 290 -24.08 5.85 -15.88
C LEU A 290 -24.68 6.26 -14.54
N ALA A 291 -23.87 6.26 -13.49
CA ALA A 291 -24.25 6.74 -12.18
C ALA A 291 -23.52 8.06 -11.88
N GLY A 292 -24.27 9.05 -11.38
CA GLY A 292 -23.75 10.33 -10.92
C GLY A 292 -23.90 10.47 -9.40
N TYR A 293 -22.82 10.87 -8.74
CA TYR A 293 -22.69 10.96 -7.29
C TYR A 293 -22.34 12.37 -6.84
N ASP A 294 -23.06 12.87 -5.84
CA ASP A 294 -22.69 14.05 -5.07
C ASP A 294 -22.18 13.55 -3.71
N GLY A 295 -20.86 13.48 -3.55
CA GLY A 295 -20.22 12.80 -2.42
C GLY A 295 -20.51 11.29 -2.44
N MET A 296 -21.19 10.80 -1.40
CA MET A 296 -21.55 9.38 -1.24
C MET A 296 -22.97 9.04 -1.71
N VAL A 297 -23.73 10.04 -2.18
CA VAL A 297 -25.14 9.86 -2.55
C VAL A 297 -25.25 9.80 -4.07
N GLN A 298 -25.80 8.69 -4.58
CA GLN A 298 -26.19 8.60 -5.99
C GLN A 298 -27.39 9.52 -6.22
N VAL A 299 -27.21 10.52 -7.08
CA VAL A 299 -28.19 11.57 -7.41
C VAL A 299 -28.63 11.51 -8.86
N PHE A 300 -27.91 10.77 -9.69
CA PHE A 300 -28.23 10.56 -11.10
C PHE A 300 -27.97 9.10 -11.46
N ALA A 301 -28.85 8.56 -12.31
CA ALA A 301 -28.72 7.24 -12.89
C ALA A 301 -29.31 7.28 -14.30
N ALA A 302 -28.59 6.74 -15.28
CA ALA A 302 -29.08 6.53 -16.62
C ALA A 302 -28.54 5.21 -17.16
N GLU A 303 -29.30 4.53 -17.99
CA GLU A 303 -28.88 3.29 -18.65
C GLU A 303 -28.99 3.48 -20.16
N THR A 304 -28.07 2.86 -20.90
CA THR A 304 -28.10 2.82 -22.36
C THR A 304 -27.61 1.48 -22.87
N GLU A 305 -28.08 1.08 -24.05
CA GLU A 305 -27.59 -0.15 -24.69
C GLU A 305 -26.22 0.11 -25.35
N VAL A 306 -25.32 -0.85 -25.17
CA VAL A 306 -24.03 -0.87 -25.87
C VAL A 306 -24.27 -1.37 -27.29
N ALA A 307 -23.87 -0.57 -28.28
CA ALA A 307 -23.99 -0.90 -29.68
C ALA A 307 -23.12 -2.11 -30.06
N ALA A 308 -23.39 -2.70 -31.24
CA ALA A 308 -22.69 -3.89 -31.72
C ALA A 308 -21.19 -3.68 -31.96
N ASP A 309 -20.76 -2.42 -32.11
CA ASP A 309 -19.35 -2.02 -32.22
C ASP A 309 -18.69 -1.74 -30.86
N GLY A 310 -19.40 -1.97 -29.74
CA GLY A 310 -18.92 -1.73 -28.38
C GLY A 310 -19.14 -0.30 -27.90
N THR A 311 -19.63 0.61 -28.74
CA THR A 311 -19.82 2.01 -28.35
C THR A 311 -21.11 2.22 -27.57
N TYR A 312 -21.11 3.19 -26.66
CA TYR A 312 -22.31 3.62 -25.96
C TYR A 312 -22.32 5.14 -25.82
N THR A 313 -23.51 5.74 -25.67
CA THR A 313 -23.65 7.20 -25.55
C THR A 313 -24.84 7.56 -24.68
N PHE A 314 -24.60 8.50 -23.77
CA PHE A 314 -25.59 9.23 -23.00
C PHE A 314 -25.68 10.65 -23.58
N PRO A 315 -26.70 10.97 -24.39
CA PRO A 315 -26.68 12.15 -25.25
C PRO A 315 -26.90 13.48 -24.52
N ASP A 316 -27.56 13.45 -23.37
CA ASP A 316 -27.98 14.65 -22.63
C ASP A 316 -27.75 14.45 -21.12
N VAL A 317 -26.49 14.61 -20.68
CA VAL A 317 -26.13 14.51 -19.26
C VAL A 317 -25.88 15.90 -18.72
N GLU A 318 -26.63 16.29 -17.68
CA GLU A 318 -26.41 17.53 -16.97
C GLU A 318 -25.10 17.47 -16.18
N ILE A 319 -24.13 18.28 -16.58
CA ILE A 319 -22.81 18.31 -15.94
C ILE A 319 -22.85 19.32 -14.80
N VAL A 320 -23.16 18.83 -13.60
CA VAL A 320 -23.13 19.61 -12.37
C VAL A 320 -21.68 19.67 -11.85
N PRO A 321 -21.11 20.87 -11.60
CA PRO A 321 -19.79 20.99 -10.99
C PRO A 321 -19.71 20.25 -9.65
N GLY A 322 -18.66 19.44 -9.48
CA GLY A 322 -18.46 18.61 -8.30
C GLY A 322 -19.18 17.26 -8.30
N ARG A 323 -20.07 16.98 -9.27
CA ARG A 323 -20.70 15.65 -9.44
C ARG A 323 -19.74 14.68 -10.12
N ALA A 324 -19.58 13.50 -9.54
CA ALA A 324 -18.76 12.41 -10.08
C ALA A 324 -19.62 11.44 -10.88
N PHE A 325 -19.25 11.16 -12.12
CA PHE A 325 -19.91 10.24 -13.03
C PHE A 325 -19.03 9.01 -13.25
N ILE A 326 -19.62 7.82 -13.17
CA ILE A 326 -18.95 6.55 -13.46
C ILE A 326 -19.88 5.71 -14.34
N VAL A 327 -19.31 5.03 -15.33
CA VAL A 327 -20.04 4.07 -16.15
C VAL A 327 -19.70 2.67 -15.68
N SER A 328 -20.73 1.88 -15.41
CA SER A 328 -20.64 0.49 -14.99
C SER A 328 -21.23 -0.40 -16.08
N VAL A 329 -20.54 -1.48 -16.41
CA VAL A 329 -21.03 -2.51 -17.34
C VAL A 329 -21.05 -3.84 -16.59
N ASN A 330 -22.22 -4.45 -16.53
CA ASN A 330 -22.36 -5.80 -15.99
C ASN A 330 -22.05 -6.80 -17.10
N TYR A 331 -20.94 -7.51 -16.96
CA TYR A 331 -20.47 -8.50 -17.92
C TYR A 331 -20.24 -9.84 -17.21
N GLN A 332 -20.94 -10.89 -17.67
CA GLN A 332 -20.86 -12.25 -17.11
C GLN A 332 -21.05 -12.34 -15.58
N GLY A 333 -21.88 -11.45 -15.00
CA GLY A 333 -22.17 -11.43 -13.57
C GLY A 333 -21.19 -10.60 -12.73
N PHE A 334 -20.24 -9.91 -13.35
CA PHE A 334 -19.31 -9.00 -12.70
C PHE A 334 -19.52 -7.56 -13.20
N THR A 335 -19.41 -6.61 -12.30
CA THR A 335 -19.49 -5.18 -12.61
C THR A 335 -18.09 -4.66 -12.92
N PHE A 336 -17.90 -4.18 -14.16
CA PHE A 336 -16.69 -3.50 -14.60
C PHE A 336 -16.97 -2.01 -14.69
N ASN A 337 -16.06 -1.19 -14.17
CA ASN A 337 -16.26 0.25 -14.08
C ASN A 337 -15.31 0.99 -15.02
N SER A 338 -15.77 2.10 -15.57
CA SER A 338 -14.93 3.12 -16.17
C SER A 338 -14.14 3.86 -15.10
N ASP A 339 -13.28 4.76 -15.56
CA ASP A 339 -12.86 5.89 -14.76
C ASP A 339 -14.03 6.71 -14.22
N VAL A 340 -13.75 7.43 -13.12
CA VAL A 340 -14.65 8.45 -12.61
C VAL A 340 -14.36 9.78 -13.33
N PHE A 341 -15.35 10.32 -14.02
CA PHE A 341 -15.34 11.68 -14.54
C PHE A 341 -15.92 12.63 -13.49
N HIS A 342 -15.30 13.79 -13.29
CA HIS A 342 -15.87 14.84 -12.45
C HIS A 342 -15.52 16.20 -13.05
N ASN A 343 -16.49 17.13 -13.11
CA ASN A 343 -16.24 18.47 -13.60
C ASN A 343 -15.91 19.41 -12.44
N LEU A 344 -14.74 20.07 -12.49
CA LEU A 344 -14.27 20.99 -11.46
C LEU A 344 -14.42 22.48 -11.80
N GLY A 345 -15.11 22.79 -12.90
CA GLY A 345 -15.34 24.16 -13.35
C GLY A 345 -14.42 24.62 -14.49
N GLU A 346 -13.62 23.71 -15.05
CA GLU A 346 -12.78 23.95 -16.23
C GLU A 346 -13.60 23.87 -17.54
N PRO A 347 -13.13 24.49 -18.65
CA PRO A 347 -13.79 24.38 -19.94
C PRO A 347 -13.75 22.94 -20.44
N LEU A 348 -14.93 22.32 -20.56
CA LEU A 348 -15.06 20.92 -20.96
C LEU A 348 -14.82 20.73 -22.46
N SER A 349 -13.97 19.78 -22.80
CA SER A 349 -13.89 19.22 -24.15
C SER A 349 -15.08 18.29 -24.37
N SER A 350 -15.89 18.58 -25.39
CA SER A 350 -17.00 17.73 -25.79
C SER A 350 -16.54 16.79 -26.91
N PRO A 351 -16.82 15.48 -26.83
CA PRO A 351 -17.57 14.75 -25.80
C PRO A 351 -16.68 14.18 -24.68
N ILE A 352 -17.29 13.85 -23.53
CA ILE A 352 -16.62 13.19 -22.40
C ILE A 352 -16.49 11.70 -22.72
N GLU A 353 -15.27 11.16 -22.68
CA GLU A 353 -14.95 9.76 -23.00
C GLU A 353 -14.72 8.93 -21.72
N LEU A 354 -15.49 7.86 -21.53
CA LEU A 354 -15.38 6.93 -20.40
C LEU A 354 -15.26 5.48 -20.91
N PRO A 355 -14.13 5.02 -21.45
CA PRO A 355 -14.02 3.62 -21.88
C PRO A 355 -14.17 2.64 -20.68
N VAL A 356 -14.74 1.47 -20.93
CA VAL A 356 -14.90 0.39 -19.94
C VAL A 356 -14.23 -0.87 -20.47
N THR A 357 -13.24 -1.38 -19.75
CA THR A 357 -12.60 -2.66 -20.12
C THR A 357 -13.24 -3.81 -19.37
N VAL A 358 -13.87 -4.72 -20.11
CA VAL A 358 -14.44 -5.97 -19.59
C VAL A 358 -13.50 -7.13 -19.88
N TYR A 359 -13.58 -8.18 -19.09
CA TYR A 359 -12.79 -9.39 -19.28
C TYR A 359 -13.71 -10.61 -19.23
N ASP A 360 -13.45 -11.58 -20.08
CA ASP A 360 -14.10 -12.89 -19.98
C ASP A 360 -13.71 -13.55 -18.67
N THR A 361 -14.63 -14.30 -18.10
CA THR A 361 -14.41 -15.06 -16.87
C THR A 361 -14.00 -16.49 -17.18
N THR A 362 -13.21 -17.09 -16.30
CA THR A 362 -12.84 -18.50 -16.36
C THR A 362 -12.69 -19.06 -14.95
N THR A 363 -13.05 -20.31 -14.76
CA THR A 363 -12.76 -21.07 -13.53
C THR A 363 -11.46 -21.88 -13.67
N ASP A 364 -10.82 -21.83 -14.84
CA ASP A 364 -9.56 -22.53 -15.09
C ASP A 364 -8.39 -21.80 -14.43
N LEU A 365 -7.72 -22.51 -13.52
CA LEU A 365 -6.55 -22.04 -12.78
C LEU A 365 -5.24 -22.30 -13.53
N SER A 366 -5.25 -22.88 -14.74
CA SER A 366 -4.05 -23.23 -15.49
C SER A 366 -3.10 -22.05 -15.75
N ALA A 367 -3.66 -20.85 -15.87
CA ALA A 367 -2.92 -19.60 -16.07
C ALA A 367 -2.54 -18.88 -14.75
N LEU A 368 -3.03 -19.37 -13.61
CA LEU A 368 -2.70 -18.84 -12.29
C LEU A 368 -1.42 -19.48 -11.76
N ARG A 369 -0.47 -18.62 -11.41
CA ARG A 369 0.78 -19.04 -10.78
C ARG A 369 1.05 -18.22 -9.55
N VAL A 370 1.91 -18.77 -8.69
CA VAL A 370 2.48 -18.06 -7.56
C VAL A 370 3.89 -17.66 -7.97
N ASP A 371 4.07 -16.40 -8.37
CA ASP A 371 5.40 -15.87 -8.74
C ASP A 371 6.37 -16.04 -7.56
N ARG A 372 5.87 -15.82 -6.34
CA ARG A 372 6.66 -16.05 -5.13
C ARG A 372 5.84 -16.42 -3.91
N LEU A 373 6.28 -17.46 -3.22
CA LEU A 373 5.81 -17.86 -1.90
C LEU A 373 6.84 -17.45 -0.84
N HIS A 374 6.41 -16.73 0.19
CA HIS A 374 7.24 -16.50 1.36
C HIS A 374 6.65 -17.22 2.56
N VAL A 375 7.50 -17.95 3.29
CA VAL A 375 7.15 -18.66 4.51
C VAL A 375 8.00 -18.14 5.65
N PHE A 376 7.33 -17.68 6.71
CA PHE A 376 7.98 -17.10 7.88
C PHE A 376 7.64 -17.91 9.11
N PHE A 377 8.65 -18.22 9.92
CA PHE A 377 8.45 -18.89 11.20
C PHE A 377 8.69 -17.93 12.35
N ASP A 378 7.74 -17.88 13.28
CA ASP A 378 7.85 -17.19 14.55
C ASP A 378 7.81 -18.22 15.70
N PHE A 379 8.81 -18.12 16.59
CA PHE A 379 9.03 -19.00 17.74
C PHE A 379 8.83 -18.26 19.08
N THR A 380 8.13 -17.12 19.07
CA THR A 380 7.88 -16.33 20.28
C THR A 380 7.06 -17.10 21.32
N ASN A 381 6.20 -18.02 20.87
CA ASN A 381 5.47 -18.93 21.76
C ASN A 381 6.29 -20.22 22.01
N PRO A 382 6.47 -20.65 23.28
CA PRO A 382 7.23 -21.85 23.59
C PRO A 382 6.53 -23.18 23.23
N GLU A 383 5.21 -23.18 23.00
CA GLU A 383 4.41 -24.40 22.77
C GLU A 383 3.97 -24.58 21.31
N VAL A 384 3.93 -23.50 20.53
CA VAL A 384 3.53 -23.50 19.13
C VAL A 384 4.47 -22.66 18.28
N ILE A 385 4.60 -23.00 17.01
CA ILE A 385 5.25 -22.16 16.00
C ILE A 385 4.16 -21.48 15.19
N GLN A 386 4.25 -20.17 15.07
CA GLN A 386 3.39 -19.44 14.16
C GLN A 386 4.07 -19.41 12.79
N VAL A 387 3.33 -19.84 11.77
CA VAL A 387 3.77 -19.86 10.37
C VAL A 387 2.94 -18.83 9.62
N ALA A 388 3.60 -17.87 8.97
CA ALA A 388 2.95 -16.93 8.07
C ALA A 388 3.34 -17.22 6.62
N GLU A 389 2.34 -17.30 5.75
CA GLU A 389 2.50 -17.57 4.32
C GLU A 389 1.98 -16.40 3.49
N LEU A 390 2.85 -15.90 2.60
CA LEU A 390 2.53 -14.84 1.65
C LEU A 390 2.63 -15.38 0.22
N PHE A 391 1.49 -15.47 -0.45
CA PHE A 391 1.37 -15.84 -1.86
C PHE A 391 1.28 -14.59 -2.72
N LEU A 392 2.22 -14.41 -3.65
CA LEU A 392 2.14 -13.41 -4.72
C LEU A 392 1.57 -14.11 -5.96
N LEU A 393 0.30 -13.86 -6.23
CA LEU A 393 -0.44 -14.47 -7.33
C LEU A 393 -0.32 -13.64 -8.60
N ASN A 394 -0.14 -14.34 -9.71
CA ASN A 394 -0.06 -13.77 -11.04
C ASN A 394 -0.97 -14.55 -11.98
N ASN A 395 -1.92 -13.84 -12.57
CA ASN A 395 -2.76 -14.39 -13.61
C ASN A 395 -2.13 -14.06 -14.97
N THR A 396 -1.44 -15.04 -15.55
CA THR A 396 -0.75 -14.90 -16.84
C THR A 396 -1.70 -15.00 -18.04
N GLY A 397 -2.97 -15.30 -17.79
CA GLY A 397 -4.01 -15.41 -18.80
C GLY A 397 -4.60 -14.05 -19.18
N SER A 398 -5.48 -14.06 -20.17
CA SER A 398 -6.23 -12.87 -20.61
C SER A 398 -7.62 -12.74 -19.99
N LYS A 399 -8.01 -13.69 -19.13
CA LYS A 399 -9.36 -13.81 -18.54
C LYS A 399 -9.32 -13.62 -17.02
N VAL A 400 -10.40 -13.08 -16.46
CA VAL A 400 -10.57 -13.01 -14.99
C VAL A 400 -10.81 -14.41 -14.47
N ILE A 401 -10.00 -14.83 -13.50
CA ILE A 401 -10.20 -16.09 -12.80
C ILE A 401 -11.21 -15.86 -11.68
N SER A 402 -12.33 -16.56 -11.73
CA SER A 402 -13.43 -16.39 -10.78
C SER A 402 -14.09 -17.73 -10.44
N GLY A 403 -14.89 -17.74 -9.38
CA GLY A 403 -15.71 -18.88 -9.02
C GLY A 403 -16.86 -19.07 -10.01
N ASN A 404 -17.53 -20.22 -9.93
CA ASN A 404 -18.68 -20.57 -10.80
C ASN A 404 -19.86 -19.57 -10.69
N ALA A 405 -19.94 -18.84 -9.57
CA ALA A 405 -20.92 -17.79 -9.33
C ALA A 405 -20.33 -16.74 -8.38
N PRO A 406 -20.91 -15.52 -8.30
CA PRO A 406 -20.47 -14.49 -7.37
C PRO A 406 -20.44 -15.01 -5.92
N GLY A 407 -19.34 -14.72 -5.21
CA GLY A 407 -19.13 -15.16 -3.82
C GLY A 407 -18.78 -16.65 -3.65
N GLN A 408 -18.64 -17.42 -4.73
CA GLN A 408 -18.12 -18.78 -4.65
C GLN A 408 -16.58 -18.80 -4.56
N PRO A 409 -15.99 -19.85 -3.99
CA PRO A 409 -14.56 -20.11 -4.01
C PRO A 409 -13.93 -19.95 -5.41
N VAL A 410 -12.84 -19.19 -5.48
CA VAL A 410 -12.02 -18.97 -6.69
C VAL A 410 -10.78 -19.85 -6.63
N VAL A 411 -10.05 -19.78 -5.52
CA VAL A 411 -8.81 -20.53 -5.30
C VAL A 411 -8.82 -21.09 -3.89
N GLU A 412 -8.35 -22.33 -3.75
CA GLU A 412 -8.27 -23.03 -2.48
C GLU A 412 -6.82 -23.18 -2.01
N PHE A 413 -6.61 -23.01 -0.71
CA PHE A 413 -5.34 -23.20 -0.03
C PHE A 413 -5.51 -24.26 1.05
N GLU A 414 -4.70 -25.32 0.96
CA GLU A 414 -4.65 -26.35 2.00
C GLU A 414 -3.72 -25.90 3.14
N LEU A 415 -4.12 -26.20 4.37
CA LEU A 415 -3.29 -25.97 5.54
C LEU A 415 -2.55 -27.26 5.92
N PRO A 416 -1.34 -27.16 6.49
CA PRO A 416 -0.64 -28.32 7.01
C PRO A 416 -1.42 -29.06 8.10
N GLU A 417 -1.12 -30.35 8.26
CA GLU A 417 -1.68 -31.14 9.35
C GLU A 417 -1.29 -30.55 10.71
N GLY A 418 -2.28 -30.37 11.59
CA GLY A 418 -2.10 -29.77 12.91
C GLY A 418 -2.16 -28.24 12.94
N ALA A 419 -2.44 -27.58 11.82
CA ALA A 419 -2.67 -26.14 11.77
C ALA A 419 -3.89 -25.73 12.61
N SER A 420 -3.73 -24.64 13.36
CA SER A 420 -4.76 -24.04 14.21
C SER A 420 -4.63 -22.52 14.20
N ASN A 421 -5.58 -21.80 14.81
CA ASN A 421 -5.51 -20.33 14.95
C ASN A 421 -5.24 -19.58 13.62
N LEU A 422 -5.96 -19.94 12.55
CA LEU A 422 -5.82 -19.30 11.24
C LEU A 422 -6.23 -17.81 11.30
N GLN A 423 -5.37 -16.95 10.77
CA GLN A 423 -5.51 -15.50 10.75
C GLN A 423 -5.24 -14.95 9.35
N PHE A 424 -5.90 -13.85 9.00
CA PHE A 424 -5.76 -13.18 7.70
C PHE A 424 -5.37 -11.72 7.92
N GLN A 425 -4.54 -11.16 7.03
CA GLN A 425 -4.14 -9.75 7.11
C GLN A 425 -5.30 -8.79 6.78
N SER A 426 -6.13 -9.14 5.78
CA SER A 426 -7.22 -8.31 5.28
C SER A 426 -8.49 -9.12 5.15
N GLY A 427 -9.44 -8.93 6.07
CA GLY A 427 -10.71 -9.66 6.11
C GLY A 427 -10.85 -10.57 7.33
N ALA A 428 -12.02 -11.20 7.47
CA ALA A 428 -12.31 -12.16 8.53
C ALA A 428 -12.84 -13.48 7.94
N ALA A 429 -12.65 -14.58 8.68
CA ALA A 429 -13.23 -15.87 8.34
C ALA A 429 -14.75 -15.75 8.20
N GLY A 430 -15.31 -16.26 7.09
CA GLY A 430 -16.76 -16.20 6.80
C GLY A 430 -17.18 -15.05 5.87
N GLY A 431 -16.26 -14.17 5.46
CA GLY A 431 -16.45 -13.21 4.37
C GLY A 431 -15.80 -13.70 3.07
N ARG A 432 -14.78 -12.97 2.62
CA ARG A 432 -13.93 -13.33 1.47
C ARG A 432 -13.27 -14.70 1.60
N PHE A 433 -12.96 -15.13 2.83
CA PHE A 433 -12.34 -16.42 3.10
C PHE A 433 -13.36 -17.42 3.63
N VAL A 434 -13.59 -18.47 2.85
CA VAL A 434 -14.51 -19.56 3.17
C VAL A 434 -13.70 -20.75 3.67
N MET A 435 -13.99 -21.26 4.88
CA MET A 435 -13.29 -22.42 5.41
C MET A 435 -13.66 -23.69 4.63
N THR A 436 -12.67 -24.53 4.34
CA THR A 436 -12.83 -25.83 3.67
C THR A 436 -12.43 -26.96 4.62
N GLU A 437 -12.66 -28.23 4.25
CA GLU A 437 -12.28 -29.37 5.10
C GLU A 437 -10.77 -29.44 5.36
N LYS A 438 -9.95 -28.94 4.43
CA LYS A 438 -8.47 -29.03 4.49
C LYS A 438 -7.78 -27.67 4.66
N GLY A 439 -8.52 -26.58 4.73
CA GLY A 439 -7.94 -25.23 4.80
C GLY A 439 -9.00 -24.16 4.56
N PHE A 440 -8.79 -23.33 3.55
CA PHE A 440 -9.72 -22.27 3.19
C PHE A 440 -9.71 -21.97 1.69
N ALA A 441 -10.70 -21.24 1.23
CA ALA A 441 -10.80 -20.74 -0.13
C ALA A 441 -10.97 -19.23 -0.13
N ASP A 442 -10.36 -18.57 -1.11
CA ASP A 442 -10.57 -17.15 -1.40
C ASP A 442 -11.65 -17.00 -2.47
N THR A 443 -12.65 -16.16 -2.23
CA THR A 443 -13.75 -15.88 -3.16
C THR A 443 -13.47 -14.67 -4.06
N GLN A 444 -12.34 -13.98 -3.88
CA GLN A 444 -12.02 -12.78 -4.65
C GLN A 444 -11.59 -13.13 -6.09
N PRO A 445 -12.23 -12.55 -7.12
CA PRO A 445 -11.82 -12.72 -8.51
C PRO A 445 -10.40 -12.18 -8.75
N ILE A 446 -9.63 -12.90 -9.56
CA ILE A 446 -8.23 -12.60 -9.88
C ILE A 446 -8.16 -12.11 -11.33
N LEU A 447 -8.02 -10.79 -11.51
CA LEU A 447 -7.87 -10.18 -12.83
C LEU A 447 -6.54 -10.57 -13.51
N PRO A 448 -6.47 -10.54 -14.85
CA PRO A 448 -5.22 -10.65 -15.60
C PRO A 448 -4.12 -9.69 -15.12
N GLY A 449 -2.89 -10.19 -15.08
CA GLY A 449 -1.71 -9.46 -14.62
C GLY A 449 -1.33 -9.73 -13.15
N ALA A 450 -0.23 -9.12 -12.73
CA ALA A 450 0.31 -9.25 -11.39
C ALA A 450 -0.31 -8.22 -10.42
N GLY A 451 -0.48 -8.62 -9.15
CA GLY A 451 -0.89 -7.70 -8.09
C GLY A 451 -1.82 -8.28 -7.01
N ASN A 452 -2.25 -9.54 -7.14
CA ASN A 452 -3.06 -10.18 -6.12
C ASN A 452 -2.13 -10.84 -5.08
N GLN A 453 -2.26 -10.45 -3.82
CA GLN A 453 -1.49 -11.02 -2.72
C GLN A 453 -2.43 -11.57 -1.65
N ILE A 454 -2.03 -12.70 -1.06
CA ILE A 454 -2.75 -13.32 0.03
C ILE A 454 -1.74 -13.60 1.14
N LEU A 455 -1.99 -13.03 2.32
CA LEU A 455 -1.22 -13.26 3.53
C LEU A 455 -2.14 -13.85 4.60
N PHE A 456 -1.75 -15.02 5.09
CA PHE A 456 -2.39 -15.66 6.23
C PHE A 456 -1.34 -16.26 7.16
N ALA A 457 -1.72 -16.48 8.41
CA ALA A 457 -0.87 -17.10 9.42
C ALA A 457 -1.65 -18.17 10.20
N TYR A 458 -0.96 -19.19 10.66
CA TYR A 458 -1.53 -20.27 11.46
C TYR A 458 -0.49 -20.82 12.43
N ASP A 459 -0.95 -21.48 13.50
CA ASP A 459 -0.11 -22.06 14.53
C ASP A 459 0.01 -23.58 14.34
N LEU A 460 1.24 -24.10 14.45
CA LEU A 460 1.54 -25.53 14.48
C LEU A 460 2.12 -25.94 15.85
N PRO A 461 1.85 -27.16 16.31
CA PRO A 461 2.40 -27.66 17.58
C PRO A 461 3.93 -27.80 17.50
N LEU A 462 4.63 -27.24 18.49
CA LEU A 462 6.09 -27.27 18.54
C LEU A 462 6.62 -28.43 19.40
N SER A 463 7.50 -29.24 18.81
CA SER A 463 8.28 -30.28 19.48
C SER A 463 9.78 -30.08 19.25
N ARG A 464 10.63 -30.77 20.04
CA ARG A 464 12.11 -30.75 19.87
C ARG A 464 12.58 -31.08 18.46
N ARG A 465 11.78 -31.89 17.76
CA ARG A 465 11.91 -32.19 16.34
C ARG A 465 10.50 -32.17 15.75
N THR A 466 10.26 -31.25 14.83
CA THR A 466 8.94 -31.04 14.21
C THR A 466 9.13 -31.08 12.70
N THR A 467 8.33 -31.89 12.01
CA THR A 467 8.32 -31.91 10.55
C THR A 467 7.12 -31.13 10.05
N VAL A 468 7.39 -30.04 9.34
CA VAL A 468 6.39 -29.17 8.73
C VAL A 468 6.25 -29.57 7.27
N ARG A 469 4.99 -29.72 6.82
CA ARG A 469 4.63 -30.13 5.46
C ARG A 469 3.65 -29.13 4.88
N ILE A 470 4.15 -28.21 4.06
CA ILE A 470 3.31 -27.19 3.43
C ILE A 470 2.82 -27.73 2.08
N PRO A 471 1.51 -27.96 1.91
CA PRO A 471 0.96 -28.40 0.63
C PRO A 471 1.03 -27.26 -0.40
N ILE A 472 1.36 -27.60 -1.65
CA ILE A 472 1.49 -26.65 -2.76
C ILE A 472 0.34 -26.85 -3.72
N ASN A 473 -0.72 -26.05 -3.62
CA ASN A 473 -1.94 -26.19 -4.45
C ASN A 473 -1.80 -25.58 -5.85
N LEU A 474 -0.93 -24.59 -6.00
CA LEU A 474 -0.67 -23.86 -7.25
C LEU A 474 0.80 -23.98 -7.63
N PRO A 475 1.15 -23.89 -8.92
CA PRO A 475 2.56 -23.86 -9.33
C PRO A 475 3.24 -22.63 -8.74
N VAL A 476 4.38 -22.82 -8.08
CA VAL A 476 5.18 -21.76 -7.45
C VAL A 476 6.52 -21.65 -8.15
N ASP A 477 6.83 -20.47 -8.68
CA ASP A 477 8.07 -20.24 -9.43
C ASP A 477 9.28 -20.17 -8.47
N ALA A 478 9.11 -19.48 -7.33
CA ALA A 478 10.11 -19.43 -6.27
C ALA A 478 9.47 -19.42 -4.88
N ALA A 479 10.05 -20.15 -3.94
CA ALA A 479 9.69 -20.10 -2.53
C ALA A 479 10.88 -19.72 -1.66
N ILE A 480 10.67 -18.82 -0.70
CA ILE A 480 11.67 -18.37 0.28
C ILE A 480 11.15 -18.69 1.68
N VAL A 481 11.95 -19.43 2.44
CA VAL A 481 11.67 -19.81 3.83
C VAL A 481 12.62 -19.08 4.76
N MET A 482 12.08 -18.49 5.83
CA MET A 482 12.79 -17.60 6.74
C MET A 482 12.58 -18.00 8.19
N ILE A 483 13.69 -18.16 8.92
CA ILE A 483 13.71 -18.63 10.30
C ILE A 483 14.61 -17.73 11.16
N PRO A 484 14.16 -17.26 12.34
CA PRO A 484 15.00 -16.51 13.26
C PRO A 484 16.20 -17.31 13.75
N GLN A 485 17.39 -16.74 13.60
CA GLN A 485 18.64 -17.37 14.00
C GLN A 485 18.64 -17.68 15.52
N GLY A 486 19.22 -18.83 15.89
CA GLY A 486 19.36 -19.23 17.29
C GLY A 486 18.12 -19.86 17.92
N THR A 487 17.00 -19.94 17.18
CA THR A 487 15.77 -20.61 17.61
C THR A 487 15.80 -22.11 17.31
N MET A 488 15.81 -22.48 16.03
CA MET A 488 15.81 -23.87 15.54
C MET A 488 16.63 -24.02 14.28
N THR A 489 17.16 -25.22 14.04
CA THR A 489 17.84 -25.60 12.81
C THR A 489 16.84 -26.21 11.84
N LEU A 490 16.74 -25.65 10.63
CA LEU A 490 15.96 -26.22 9.54
C LEU A 490 16.81 -27.16 8.69
N GLN A 491 16.24 -28.32 8.37
CA GLN A 491 16.78 -29.30 7.44
C GLN A 491 15.71 -29.65 6.41
N SER A 492 16.05 -29.56 5.12
CA SER A 492 15.20 -30.02 4.03
C SER A 492 16.08 -30.44 2.84
N SER A 493 15.65 -31.46 2.10
CA SER A 493 16.28 -31.85 0.84
C SER A 493 15.82 -31.00 -0.35
N GLN A 494 14.75 -30.23 -0.18
CA GLN A 494 14.15 -29.40 -1.24
C GLN A 494 14.63 -27.94 -1.17
N LEU A 495 15.16 -27.51 -0.02
CA LEU A 495 15.57 -26.13 0.23
C LEU A 495 17.09 -25.98 0.17
N GLN A 496 17.55 -24.93 -0.48
CA GLN A 496 18.95 -24.53 -0.49
C GLN A 496 19.17 -23.31 0.42
N PRO A 497 20.20 -23.31 1.28
CA PRO A 497 20.51 -22.16 2.13
C PRO A 497 20.97 -20.96 1.29
N MET A 498 20.37 -19.79 1.53
CA MET A 498 20.73 -18.52 0.88
C MET A 498 21.63 -17.62 1.76
N GLY A 499 21.94 -18.06 2.98
CA GLY A 499 22.70 -17.29 3.96
C GLY A 499 21.80 -16.55 4.95
N GLN A 500 22.35 -15.50 5.57
CA GLN A 500 21.72 -14.79 6.67
C GLN A 500 21.40 -13.35 6.30
N ARG A 501 20.30 -12.82 6.83
CA ARG A 501 19.92 -11.42 6.67
C ARG A 501 19.38 -10.85 7.97
N GLN A 502 19.87 -9.67 8.32
CA GLN A 502 19.44 -8.95 9.50
C GLN A 502 18.33 -7.98 9.12
N ILE A 503 17.21 -8.03 9.84
CA ILE A 503 16.08 -7.15 9.63
C ILE A 503 15.53 -6.69 10.97
N GLN A 504 15.38 -5.37 11.14
CA GLN A 504 14.83 -4.77 12.36
C GLN A 504 15.53 -5.30 13.65
N GLY A 505 16.83 -5.62 13.54
CA GLY A 505 17.63 -6.17 14.65
C GLY A 505 17.58 -7.69 14.82
N VAL A 506 16.72 -8.41 14.09
CA VAL A 506 16.63 -9.87 14.10
C VAL A 506 17.41 -10.46 12.93
N THR A 507 18.33 -11.38 13.19
CA THR A 507 19.00 -12.14 12.14
C THR A 507 18.14 -13.34 11.75
N LEU A 508 17.84 -13.48 10.47
CA LEU A 508 17.09 -14.61 9.91
C LEU A 508 18.01 -15.46 9.03
N ASP A 509 17.90 -16.78 9.16
CA ASP A 509 18.44 -17.77 8.24
C ASP A 509 17.45 -17.95 7.07
N LEU A 510 17.97 -17.87 5.84
CA LEU A 510 17.17 -17.96 4.63
C LEU A 510 17.42 -19.24 3.87
N PHE A 511 16.35 -19.75 3.30
CA PHE A 511 16.38 -20.88 2.39
C PHE A 511 15.48 -20.62 1.19
N SER A 512 15.86 -21.12 0.03
CA SER A 512 15.06 -21.00 -1.19
C SER A 512 14.91 -22.31 -1.94
N THR A 513 13.85 -22.38 -2.72
CA THR A 513 13.64 -23.42 -3.73
C THR A 513 12.88 -22.81 -4.92
N THR A 514 12.93 -23.45 -6.07
CA THR A 514 12.28 -22.98 -7.30
C THR A 514 11.45 -24.09 -7.91
N ASP A 515 10.52 -23.72 -8.79
CA ASP A 515 9.73 -24.63 -9.62
C ASP A 515 8.94 -25.70 -8.85
N LEU A 516 8.29 -25.30 -7.75
CA LEU A 516 7.42 -26.22 -7.00
C LEU A 516 6.15 -26.48 -7.80
N GLN A 517 5.90 -27.76 -8.08
CA GLN A 517 4.75 -28.18 -8.86
C GLN A 517 3.48 -28.17 -8.01
N ALA A 518 2.35 -27.84 -8.63
CA ALA A 518 1.04 -28.02 -8.00
C ALA A 518 0.83 -29.50 -7.60
N GLY A 519 0.24 -29.72 -6.42
CA GLY A 519 0.09 -31.03 -5.78
C GLY A 519 1.33 -31.56 -5.06
N SER A 520 2.46 -30.85 -5.10
CA SER A 520 3.64 -31.22 -4.32
C SER A 520 3.53 -30.78 -2.85
N THR A 521 4.49 -31.19 -2.03
CA THR A 521 4.58 -30.77 -0.63
C THR A 521 5.98 -30.27 -0.37
N LEU A 522 6.09 -29.09 0.25
CA LEU A 522 7.35 -28.56 0.75
C LEU A 522 7.58 -29.12 2.15
N GLU A 523 8.46 -30.12 2.26
CA GLU A 523 8.80 -30.76 3.53
C GLU A 523 10.06 -30.15 4.15
N MET A 524 9.97 -29.82 5.44
CA MET A 524 11.09 -29.34 6.22
C MET A 524 11.04 -29.88 7.65
N THR A 525 12.21 -30.21 8.20
CA THR A 525 12.36 -30.67 9.57
C THR A 525 13.05 -29.59 10.39
N LEU A 526 12.35 -29.09 11.41
CA LEU A 526 12.87 -28.17 12.41
C LEU A 526 13.39 -28.98 13.60
N SER A 527 14.63 -28.74 13.99
CA SER A 527 15.26 -29.42 15.13
C SER A 527 16.05 -28.45 16.00
N GLY A 528 15.90 -28.52 17.32
CA GLY A 528 16.59 -27.61 18.23
C GLY A 528 16.06 -27.63 19.66
N ARG A 529 16.74 -26.91 20.55
CA ARG A 529 16.25 -26.54 21.87
C ARG A 529 16.20 -25.02 21.91
N MET A 530 15.08 -24.43 22.34
CA MET A 530 14.97 -22.99 22.57
C MET A 530 16.13 -22.52 23.46
N SER A 531 16.99 -21.68 22.91
CA SER A 531 18.10 -21.05 23.62
C SER A 531 17.58 -19.80 24.33
N SER A 532 16.84 -19.96 25.43
CA SER A 532 16.15 -18.89 26.18
C SER A 532 15.11 -18.10 25.35
N PRO A 533 14.03 -17.61 25.98
CA PRO A 533 13.13 -16.70 25.29
C PRO A 533 13.94 -15.46 24.88
N ILE A 534 14.00 -15.17 23.59
CA ILE A 534 14.46 -13.86 23.12
C ILE A 534 13.54 -12.86 23.83
N ASN A 535 14.11 -11.98 24.66
CA ASN A 535 13.35 -10.97 25.39
C ASN A 535 12.95 -9.87 24.41
N LEU A 536 12.06 -10.21 23.48
CA LEU A 536 11.31 -9.27 22.67
C LEU A 536 10.32 -8.64 23.65
N GLN A 537 10.56 -7.38 24.02
CA GLN A 537 9.55 -6.57 24.70
C GLN A 537 8.22 -6.76 23.95
N THR A 538 7.15 -7.00 24.71
CA THR A 538 5.82 -7.50 24.33
C THR A 538 5.01 -6.60 23.37
N GLY A 539 5.66 -6.00 22.38
CA GLY A 539 5.07 -5.31 21.23
C GLY A 539 5.76 -5.62 19.90
N GLN A 540 6.66 -6.62 19.84
CA GLN A 540 7.51 -6.92 18.67
C GLN A 540 7.19 -8.22 17.91
N THR A 541 6.12 -8.96 18.22
CA THR A 541 5.72 -10.12 17.38
C THR A 541 5.29 -9.71 15.97
N GLY A 542 4.64 -8.54 15.82
CA GLY A 542 4.39 -7.92 14.51
C GLY A 542 5.67 -7.56 13.73
N ALA A 543 6.82 -7.46 14.42
CA ALA A 543 8.10 -7.12 13.80
C ALA A 543 8.77 -8.31 13.10
N LEU A 544 8.41 -9.56 13.42
CA LEU A 544 8.93 -10.73 12.69
C LEU A 544 8.26 -10.90 11.33
N ILE A 545 6.95 -10.59 11.23
CA ILE A 545 6.18 -10.54 9.97
C ILE A 545 6.51 -9.27 9.14
N ALA A 546 6.86 -8.16 9.79
CA ALA A 546 7.42 -6.99 9.11
C ALA A 546 8.88 -7.20 8.67
N GLY A 547 9.65 -8.00 9.41
CA GLY A 547 11.06 -8.26 9.14
C GLY A 547 11.22 -9.17 7.91
N ALA A 548 10.58 -10.32 7.97
CA ALA A 548 10.13 -11.12 6.85
C ALA A 548 9.98 -10.41 5.47
N LEU A 549 9.18 -9.34 5.41
CA LEU A 549 8.93 -8.55 4.19
C LEU A 549 10.17 -7.77 3.70
N ALA A 550 11.05 -7.32 4.59
CA ALA A 550 12.28 -6.62 4.19
C ALA A 550 13.34 -7.56 3.59
N LEU A 551 13.18 -8.88 3.75
CA LEU A 551 14.11 -9.87 3.22
C LEU A 551 13.94 -10.18 1.74
N VAL A 552 12.71 -10.02 1.26
CA VAL A 552 12.30 -10.07 -0.14
C VAL A 552 13.13 -9.10 -0.99
N LEU A 553 13.49 -7.94 -0.41
CA LEU A 553 14.24 -6.87 -1.05
C LEU A 553 15.72 -7.23 -1.28
N VAL A 554 16.33 -8.05 -0.43
CA VAL A 554 17.78 -8.28 -0.46
C VAL A 554 18.19 -9.58 -1.18
N ALA A 555 17.28 -10.55 -1.29
CA ALA A 555 17.53 -11.80 -2.04
C ALA A 555 17.50 -11.59 -3.56
N VAL A 556 16.61 -10.71 -4.07
CA VAL A 556 16.51 -10.39 -5.51
C VAL A 556 17.76 -9.66 -6.02
N GLY A 557 18.32 -8.74 -5.21
CA GLY A 557 19.59 -8.08 -5.54
C GLY A 557 20.82 -9.02 -5.50
N GLY A 558 20.77 -10.06 -4.65
CA GLY A 558 21.87 -11.02 -4.47
C GLY A 558 22.02 -11.99 -5.65
N VAL A 559 20.91 -12.47 -6.22
CA VAL A 559 20.94 -13.40 -7.38
C VAL A 559 21.40 -12.67 -8.65
N PHE A 560 21.01 -11.40 -8.83
CA PHE A 560 21.49 -10.57 -9.94
C PHE A 560 23.01 -10.29 -9.87
N TRP A 561 23.55 -10.17 -8.65
CA TRP A 561 24.99 -10.02 -8.42
C TRP A 561 25.75 -11.33 -8.62
N TYR A 562 25.19 -12.46 -8.17
CA TYR A 562 25.79 -13.80 -8.29
C TYR A 562 25.86 -14.28 -9.74
N LEU A 563 24.84 -14.03 -10.56
CA LEU A 563 24.87 -14.33 -12.00
C LEU A 563 25.87 -13.46 -12.78
N ARG A 564 26.28 -12.32 -12.22
CA ARG A 564 27.31 -11.44 -12.80
C ARG A 564 28.74 -11.85 -12.40
N GLN A 565 28.91 -12.64 -11.33
CA GLN A 565 30.21 -12.96 -10.75
C GLN A 565 30.90 -14.22 -11.27
N GLN A 566 30.25 -15.05 -12.10
CA GLN A 566 30.93 -16.16 -12.78
C GLN A 566 32.01 -15.72 -13.79
N LYS A 567 32.34 -14.42 -13.87
CA LYS A 567 33.31 -13.88 -14.82
C LYS A 567 34.56 -13.23 -14.23
N SER A 568 34.81 -13.23 -12.92
CA SER A 568 36.06 -12.63 -12.40
C SER A 568 36.50 -13.22 -11.06
N THR A 569 37.64 -13.92 -11.09
CA THR A 569 38.39 -14.41 -9.93
C THR A 569 39.42 -13.38 -9.48
N THR A 570 39.41 -12.92 -8.22
CA THR A 570 40.60 -12.68 -7.34
C THR A 570 40.14 -12.39 -5.89
N PRO A 571 40.79 -12.88 -4.81
CA PRO A 571 40.33 -12.73 -3.42
C PRO A 571 41.07 -11.63 -2.63
N VAL A 572 40.40 -10.90 -1.73
CA VAL A 572 41.00 -10.17 -0.58
C VAL A 572 40.01 -10.14 0.60
N ASP A 573 40.56 -10.33 1.80
CA ASP A 573 39.97 -10.51 3.14
C ASP A 573 39.72 -9.16 3.88
N GLU A 574 38.87 -9.19 4.92
CA GLU A 574 38.76 -8.28 6.11
C GLU A 574 37.36 -7.72 6.48
N GLN A 575 36.96 -7.95 7.75
CA GLN A 575 35.78 -7.45 8.48
C GLN A 575 36.16 -6.33 9.48
N PRO A 576 35.26 -5.39 9.88
CA PRO A 576 35.50 -4.48 11.01
C PRO A 576 34.57 -4.70 12.25
N PRO A 577 34.87 -4.10 13.43
CA PRO A 577 34.34 -4.48 14.76
C PRO A 577 33.30 -3.51 15.40
N VAL A 578 32.78 -3.89 16.59
CA VAL A 578 31.60 -3.37 17.35
C VAL A 578 31.97 -2.32 18.42
N GLU A 579 31.15 -1.27 18.63
CA GLU A 579 31.36 -0.15 19.59
C GLU A 579 30.64 -0.31 20.97
N THR A 580 31.24 0.27 22.02
CA THR A 580 30.83 0.26 23.45
C THR A 580 30.35 1.64 23.96
N GLU A 581 29.38 1.67 24.90
CA GLU A 581 28.77 2.89 25.50
C GLU A 581 29.81 3.85 26.14
N SER A 582 29.85 5.11 25.69
CA SER A 582 30.78 6.15 26.18
C SER A 582 30.09 7.23 27.02
N ARG A 583 30.88 7.95 27.83
CA ARG A 583 30.45 9.10 28.67
C ARG A 583 29.74 10.18 27.84
N GLU A 584 30.21 10.39 26.62
CA GLU A 584 29.68 11.40 25.69
C GLU A 584 28.25 11.02 25.26
N ALA A 585 28.01 9.74 24.95
CA ALA A 585 26.67 9.25 24.60
C ALA A 585 25.64 9.43 25.73
N LEU A 586 26.05 9.29 26.99
CA LEU A 586 25.16 9.53 28.14
C LEU A 586 24.92 11.02 28.41
N MET A 587 25.89 11.89 28.11
CA MET A 587 25.70 13.33 28.19
C MET A 587 24.73 13.82 27.09
N ASP A 588 24.86 13.31 25.88
CA ASP A 588 23.97 13.63 24.76
C ASP A 588 22.53 13.14 25.02
N ALA A 589 22.38 11.97 25.65
CA ALA A 589 21.08 11.46 26.08
C ALA A 589 20.39 12.38 27.12
N ILE A 590 21.15 12.99 28.03
CA ILE A 590 20.59 13.96 29.00
C ILE A 590 20.18 15.25 28.30
N ILE A 591 20.95 15.72 27.31
CA ILE A 591 20.65 16.93 26.55
C ILE A 591 19.38 16.73 25.71
N ALA A 592 19.27 15.62 24.99
CA ALA A 592 18.08 15.28 24.21
C ALA A 592 16.82 15.19 25.09
N LEU A 593 16.96 14.63 26.31
CA LEU A 593 15.86 14.55 27.26
C LEU A 593 15.45 15.94 27.80
N ASP A 594 16.40 16.86 28.02
CA ASP A 594 16.15 18.24 28.43
C ASP A 594 15.39 19.03 27.34
N ASP A 595 15.68 18.77 26.06
CA ASP A 595 15.02 19.43 24.93
C ASP A 595 13.59 18.91 24.70
N LEU A 596 13.37 17.61 24.87
CA LEU A 596 12.02 17.02 24.80
C LEU A 596 11.08 17.49 25.93
N TYR A 597 11.62 17.78 27.11
CA TYR A 597 10.82 18.38 28.19
C TYR A 597 10.46 19.83 27.89
N LYS A 598 11.42 20.63 27.38
CA LYS A 598 11.18 22.03 27.00
C LYS A 598 10.18 22.19 25.86
N SER A 599 10.11 21.23 24.95
CA SER A 599 9.12 21.22 23.85
C SER A 599 7.73 20.74 24.28
N GLY A 600 7.54 20.40 25.57
CA GLY A 600 6.27 19.92 26.12
C GLY A 600 5.91 18.49 25.73
N GLN A 601 6.86 17.75 25.13
CA GLN A 601 6.65 16.37 24.67
C GLN A 601 6.85 15.32 25.77
N LEU A 602 7.29 15.75 26.96
CA LEU A 602 7.46 14.89 28.14
C LEU A 602 6.80 15.51 29.37
N SER A 603 6.12 14.69 30.17
CA SER A 603 5.61 15.12 31.47
C SER A 603 6.75 15.30 32.46
N GLU A 604 6.59 16.24 33.41
CA GLU A 604 7.63 16.59 34.38
C GLU A 604 8.08 15.38 35.22
N GLU A 605 7.14 14.49 35.55
CA GLU A 605 7.42 13.29 36.35
C GLU A 605 8.30 12.27 35.61
N VAL A 606 8.04 12.04 34.32
CA VAL A 606 8.84 11.13 33.46
C VAL A 606 10.20 11.76 33.14
N TYR A 607 10.24 13.07 32.90
CA TYR A 607 11.48 13.82 32.70
C TYR A 607 12.43 13.69 33.91
N GLN A 608 11.93 13.94 35.12
CA GLN A 608 12.75 13.87 36.34
C GLN A 608 13.27 12.46 36.60
N GLN A 609 12.44 11.43 36.41
CA GLN A 609 12.84 10.04 36.61
C GLN A 609 13.96 9.61 35.64
N ARG A 610 13.77 9.87 34.35
CA ARG A 610 14.74 9.51 33.29
C ARG A 610 16.04 10.28 33.42
N ARG A 611 15.96 11.55 33.82
CA ARG A 611 17.14 12.38 34.02
C ARG A 611 17.94 11.97 35.25
N ALA A 612 17.28 11.53 36.32
CA ALA A 612 17.95 10.98 37.49
C ALA A 612 18.70 9.68 37.13
N GLU A 613 18.05 8.77 36.39
CA GLU A 613 18.65 7.51 35.93
C GLU A 613 19.91 7.74 35.07
N LEU A 614 19.84 8.64 34.08
CA LEU A 614 20.98 8.95 33.22
C LEU A 614 22.11 9.63 33.99
N LYS A 615 21.79 10.48 34.98
CA LYS A 615 22.80 11.09 35.84
C LYS A 615 23.47 10.08 36.78
N ASP A 616 22.73 9.11 37.29
CA ASP A 616 23.30 8.07 38.14
C ASP A 616 24.22 7.14 37.35
N ARG A 617 23.84 6.79 36.10
CA ARG A 617 24.73 6.05 35.17
C ARG A 617 25.97 6.85 34.78
N LEU A 618 25.82 8.16 34.55
CA LEU A 618 26.94 9.04 34.26
C LEU A 618 27.89 9.18 35.47
N ARG A 619 27.36 9.24 36.70
CA ARG A 619 28.17 9.25 37.92
C ARG A 619 28.91 7.92 38.14
N ALA A 620 28.27 6.78 37.85
CA ALA A 620 28.91 5.47 37.93
C ALA A 620 30.09 5.28 36.96
N LEU A 621 30.22 6.14 35.94
CA LEU A 621 31.38 6.20 35.04
C LEU A 621 32.42 7.25 35.45
N MET A 622 32.14 8.03 36.50
CA MET A 622 33.00 9.11 37.01
C MET A 622 33.59 8.80 38.40
N ASP A 623 33.02 7.84 39.12
CA ASP A 623 33.57 7.22 40.34
C ASP A 623 34.41 5.98 39.97
#